data_AF-A0ABD4KY45-F1
#
_entry.id   AF-A0ABD4KY45-F1
#
_cell.length_a   1.000
_cell.length_b   1.000
_cell.length_c   1.000
_cell.angle_alpha   90.00
_cell.angle_beta   90.00
_cell.angle_gamma   90.00
#
_symmetry.space_group_name_H-M   'P 1'
#
loop_
_entity.id
_entity.type
_entity.pdbx_description
1 polymer ?
#
loop_
_entity_poly.entity_id
_entity_poly.type
_entity_poly.pdbx_seq_one_letter_code
_entity_poly.pdbx_strand_id
1 'polypeptide(L)'
;GNIIPPEDLSYKSLTKYEEEGAPWRFAEFLLANCNNIEGANGDEAFSLSTARSYMSAVMGFYKWMQKYGYIKNDDRNVVTHYTTGTVHQELNQHDMLAHTKSGSNRTYEASNIMRVFPKKENTPAHKKLKPMHPEHKALFNEHVTSLPKSTELIYRLCADAGLRIDEAIHFPAHDIGKADYSDLDSVP
;
A
#
# COMPACT_ATOMS: atom_id res chain seq x y z
N GLY A 1 -27.76 -24.43 15.21
CA GLY A 1 -27.93 -23.45 14.11
C GLY A 1 -27.43 -24.11 12.85
N ASN A 2 -28.14 -23.97 11.73
CA ASN A 2 -27.67 -24.53 10.46
C ASN A 2 -26.39 -23.80 10.05
N ILE A 3 -25.28 -24.53 9.98
CA ILE A 3 -24.01 -24.04 9.43
C ILE A 3 -24.24 -23.91 7.93
N ILE A 4 -24.28 -22.69 7.42
CA ILE A 4 -24.37 -22.42 5.98
C ILE A 4 -23.00 -22.73 5.38
N PRO A 5 -22.92 -23.56 4.32
CA PRO A 5 -21.66 -23.82 3.63
C PRO A 5 -21.01 -22.50 3.17
N PRO A 6 -19.67 -22.37 3.19
CA PRO A 6 -18.98 -21.14 2.77
C PRO A 6 -19.36 -20.68 1.35
N GLU A 7 -19.71 -21.62 0.47
CA GLU A 7 -20.10 -21.41 -0.93
C GLU A 7 -21.46 -20.72 -1.08
N ASP A 8 -22.33 -20.82 -0.05
CA ASP A 8 -23.68 -20.25 -0.05
C ASP A 8 -23.76 -18.92 0.72
N LEU A 9 -22.61 -18.38 1.16
CA LEU A 9 -22.56 -17.12 1.89
C LEU A 9 -22.78 -15.93 0.94
N SER A 10 -23.76 -15.10 1.28
CA SER A 10 -23.98 -13.83 0.60
C SER A 10 -23.29 -12.70 1.35
N TYR A 11 -23.21 -11.52 0.73
CA TYR A 11 -22.68 -10.33 1.42
C TYR A 11 -23.48 -9.94 2.69
N LYS A 12 -24.72 -10.42 2.84
CA LYS A 12 -25.55 -10.19 4.03
C LYS A 12 -25.32 -11.21 5.14
N SER A 13 -24.56 -12.27 4.87
CA SER A 13 -24.28 -13.33 5.84
C SER A 13 -23.27 -12.85 6.87
N LEU A 14 -23.77 -12.08 7.83
CA LEU A 14 -23.04 -11.62 9.01
C LEU A 14 -23.64 -12.28 10.25
N THR A 15 -22.78 -12.63 11.20
CA THR A 15 -23.21 -13.19 12.48
C THR A 15 -22.59 -12.39 13.62
N LYS A 16 -22.88 -12.81 14.86
CA LYS A 16 -22.22 -12.27 16.05
C LYS A 16 -20.71 -12.55 16.04
N TYR A 17 -20.29 -13.66 15.43
CA TYR A 17 -18.91 -14.08 15.37
C TYR A 17 -18.33 -13.68 14.01
N GLU A 18 -17.36 -12.76 14.02
CA GLU A 18 -16.77 -12.26 12.77
C GLU A 18 -16.20 -13.39 11.90
N GLU A 19 -15.70 -14.47 12.51
CA GLU A 19 -15.15 -15.67 11.86
C GLU A 19 -16.15 -16.45 10.99
N GLU A 20 -17.44 -16.37 11.31
CA GLU A 20 -18.50 -17.03 10.55
C GLU A 20 -19.03 -16.14 9.42
N GLY A 21 -18.70 -14.84 9.44
CA GLY A 21 -19.17 -13.88 8.47
C GLY A 21 -18.54 -14.08 7.09
N ALA A 22 -19.30 -13.73 6.05
CA ALA A 22 -18.81 -13.71 4.67
C ALA A 22 -17.47 -12.95 4.48
N PRO A 23 -17.23 -11.79 5.12
CA PRO A 23 -15.95 -11.08 5.00
C PRO A 23 -14.75 -11.91 5.49
N TRP A 24 -14.92 -12.66 6.58
CA TRP A 24 -13.84 -13.44 7.17
C TRP A 24 -13.55 -14.70 6.35
N ARG A 25 -14.59 -15.42 5.92
CA ARG A 25 -14.45 -16.56 5.03
C ARG A 25 -13.79 -16.18 3.70
N PHE A 26 -14.09 -14.99 3.19
CA PHE A 26 -13.42 -14.46 2.01
C PHE A 26 -11.93 -14.17 2.28
N ALA A 27 -11.58 -13.63 3.46
CA ALA A 27 -10.19 -13.44 3.84
C ALA A 27 -9.43 -14.77 3.96
N GLU A 28 -10.04 -15.81 4.55
CA GLU A 28 -9.48 -17.16 4.61
C GLU A 28 -9.25 -17.74 3.20
N PHE A 29 -10.22 -17.58 2.30
CA PHE A 29 -10.08 -17.98 0.90
C PHE A 29 -8.90 -17.27 0.23
N LEU A 30 -8.78 -15.95 0.40
CA LEU A 30 -7.68 -15.18 -0.17
C LEU A 30 -6.32 -15.64 0.38
N LEU A 31 -6.23 -15.90 1.68
CA LEU A 31 -4.99 -16.39 2.29
C LEU A 31 -4.63 -17.80 1.83
N ALA A 32 -5.61 -18.72 1.76
CA ALA A 32 -5.38 -20.08 1.27
C ALA A 32 -4.88 -20.11 -0.19
N ASN A 33 -5.20 -19.09 -0.99
CA ASN A 33 -4.79 -18.96 -2.39
C ASN A 33 -3.65 -17.93 -2.60
N CYS A 34 -2.85 -17.65 -1.56
CA CYS A 34 -1.68 -16.78 -1.66
C CYS A 34 -0.38 -17.56 -1.86
N ASN A 35 0.38 -17.19 -2.88
CA ASN A 35 1.62 -17.88 -3.29
C ASN A 35 2.81 -17.69 -2.33
N ASN A 36 2.68 -16.82 -1.33
CA ASN A 36 3.77 -16.34 -0.47
C ASN A 36 3.58 -16.68 1.02
N ILE A 37 2.72 -17.65 1.33
CA ILE A 37 2.52 -18.19 2.70
C ILE A 37 3.35 -19.48 2.86
N GLU A 38 3.81 -19.76 4.07
CA GLU A 38 4.52 -21.02 4.37
C GLU A 38 3.68 -22.23 3.94
N GLY A 39 4.22 -23.06 3.03
CA GLY A 39 3.53 -24.23 2.47
C GLY A 39 2.92 -24.03 1.07
N ALA A 40 3.06 -22.86 0.46
CA ALA A 40 2.64 -22.61 -0.92
C ALA A 40 3.50 -23.38 -1.94
N ASN A 41 2.86 -24.02 -2.92
CA ASN A 41 3.49 -24.83 -3.96
C ASN A 41 3.86 -24.01 -5.21
N GLY A 42 3.45 -22.75 -5.30
CA GLY A 42 3.80 -21.83 -6.38
C GLY A 42 2.76 -21.71 -7.51
N ASP A 43 1.71 -22.54 -7.48
CA ASP A 43 0.57 -22.53 -8.42
C ASP A 43 -0.62 -21.69 -7.95
N GLU A 44 -0.49 -21.01 -6.81
CA GLU A 44 -1.58 -20.19 -6.27
C GLU A 44 -1.82 -18.93 -7.14
N ALA A 45 -2.99 -18.32 -7.00
CA ALA A 45 -3.44 -17.28 -7.94
C ALA A 45 -3.05 -15.85 -7.53
N PHE A 46 -2.74 -15.59 -6.25
CA PHE A 46 -2.67 -14.23 -5.72
C PHE A 46 -1.35 -13.92 -4.99
N SER A 47 -0.80 -12.74 -5.29
CA SER A 47 0.21 -12.13 -4.42
C SER A 47 -0.43 -11.66 -3.11
N LEU A 48 0.35 -11.59 -2.03
CA LEU A 48 -0.15 -11.09 -0.74
C LEU A 48 -0.63 -9.63 -0.87
N SER A 49 0.07 -8.82 -1.67
CA SER A 49 -0.32 -7.43 -1.93
C SER A 49 -1.68 -7.33 -2.62
N THR A 50 -1.96 -8.22 -3.57
CA THR A 50 -3.25 -8.31 -4.27
C THR A 50 -4.36 -8.73 -3.32
N ALA A 51 -4.13 -9.79 -2.53
CA ALA A 51 -5.10 -10.26 -1.53
C ALA A 51 -5.46 -9.19 -0.51
N ARG A 52 -4.47 -8.45 0.02
CA ARG A 52 -4.71 -7.31 0.92
C ARG A 52 -5.50 -6.19 0.25
N SER A 53 -5.24 -5.93 -1.03
CA SER A 53 -5.96 -4.91 -1.80
C SER A 53 -7.42 -5.29 -2.02
N TYR A 54 -7.70 -6.54 -2.39
CA TYR A 54 -9.06 -7.06 -2.51
C TYR A 54 -9.81 -6.99 -1.19
N MET A 55 -9.19 -7.43 -0.09
CA MET A 55 -9.83 -7.35 1.22
C MET A 55 -10.10 -5.89 1.64
N SER A 56 -9.19 -4.96 1.32
CA SER A 56 -9.39 -3.53 1.59
C SER A 56 -10.60 -2.98 0.83
N ALA A 57 -10.80 -3.39 -0.43
CA ALA A 57 -11.98 -3.02 -1.21
C ALA A 57 -13.27 -3.60 -0.62
N VAL A 58 -13.26 -4.87 -0.20
CA VAL A 58 -14.40 -5.51 0.49
C VAL A 58 -14.73 -4.78 1.79
N MET A 59 -13.74 -4.45 2.61
CA MET A 59 -13.94 -3.66 3.82
C MET A 59 -14.54 -2.27 3.53
N GLY A 60 -14.09 -1.62 2.46
CA GLY A 60 -14.68 -0.37 1.98
C GLY A 60 -16.15 -0.52 1.58
N PHE A 61 -16.48 -1.60 0.88
CA PHE A 61 -17.86 -1.93 0.50
C PHE A 61 -18.77 -2.16 1.71
N TYR A 62 -18.33 -2.91 2.72
CA TYR A 62 -19.10 -3.10 3.96
C TYR A 62 -19.28 -1.82 4.76
N LYS A 63 -18.22 -1.00 4.90
CA LYS A 63 -18.32 0.32 5.54
C LYS A 63 -19.34 1.21 4.83
N TRP A 64 -19.34 1.19 3.50
CA TRP A 64 -20.32 1.91 2.69
C TRP A 64 -21.74 1.39 2.94
N MET A 65 -21.96 0.07 2.92
CA MET A 65 -23.28 -0.53 3.18
C MET A 65 -23.82 -0.19 4.58
N GLN A 66 -22.98 -0.22 5.61
CA GLN A 66 -23.36 0.16 6.96
C GLN A 66 -23.70 1.65 7.05
N LYS A 67 -22.89 2.52 6.42
CA LYS A 67 -23.13 3.98 6.41
C LYS A 67 -24.49 4.35 5.83
N TYR A 68 -24.94 3.65 4.80
CA TYR A 68 -26.24 3.90 4.17
C TYR A 68 -27.38 3.01 4.70
N GLY A 69 -27.12 2.21 5.75
CA GLY A 69 -28.14 1.40 6.41
C GLY A 69 -28.62 0.18 5.63
N TYR A 70 -27.91 -0.26 4.59
CA TYR A 70 -28.23 -1.49 3.85
C TYR A 70 -27.95 -2.75 4.68
N ILE A 71 -27.02 -2.65 5.63
CA ILE A 71 -26.70 -3.69 6.60
C ILE A 71 -26.72 -3.06 8.00
N LYS A 72 -27.33 -3.75 8.95
CA LYS A 72 -27.30 -3.33 10.35
C LYS A 72 -25.92 -3.65 10.94
N ASN A 73 -25.34 -2.67 11.63
CA ASN A 73 -24.16 -2.89 12.45
C ASN A 73 -24.64 -3.04 13.90
N ASP A 74 -25.00 -4.26 14.28
CA ASP A 74 -25.45 -4.61 15.62
C ASP A 74 -24.66 -5.82 16.13
N ASP A 75 -24.82 -6.16 17.41
CA ASP A 75 -24.12 -7.28 18.06
C ASP A 75 -24.39 -8.66 17.41
N ARG A 76 -25.34 -8.74 16.46
CA ARG A 76 -25.69 -9.95 15.73
C ARG A 76 -25.19 -9.94 14.28
N ASN A 77 -24.78 -8.79 13.76
CA ASN A 77 -24.35 -8.58 12.38
C ASN A 77 -23.01 -7.83 12.37
N VAL A 78 -21.99 -8.48 12.93
CA VAL A 78 -20.66 -7.90 13.07
C VAL A 78 -19.86 -8.15 11.79
N VAL A 79 -19.41 -7.07 11.15
CA VAL A 79 -18.50 -7.15 9.98
C VAL A 79 -17.08 -7.45 10.44
N THR A 80 -16.58 -6.66 11.40
CA THR A 80 -15.28 -6.87 12.03
C THR A 80 -15.20 -6.05 13.30
N HIS A 81 -14.43 -6.53 14.26
CA HIS A 81 -13.98 -5.71 15.38
C HIS A 81 -12.77 -4.87 14.97
N TYR A 82 -12.69 -3.66 15.52
CA TYR A 82 -11.55 -2.77 15.33
C TYR A 82 -10.66 -2.82 16.56
N THR A 83 -9.35 -2.97 16.32
CA THR A 83 -8.34 -2.72 17.34
C THR A 83 -7.67 -1.39 17.10
N THR A 84 -7.57 -0.57 18.14
CA THR A 84 -6.79 0.68 18.12
C THR A 84 -5.32 0.39 18.38
N GLY A 85 -4.45 0.86 17.49
CA GLY A 85 -3.01 0.94 17.72
C GLY A 85 -2.55 2.39 17.81
N THR A 86 -1.40 2.60 18.44
CA THR A 86 -0.72 3.90 18.51
C THR A 86 0.61 3.80 17.79
N VAL A 87 0.87 4.74 16.88
CA VAL A 87 2.21 4.91 16.28
C VAL A 87 2.75 6.25 16.72
N HIS A 88 4.01 6.24 17.19
CA HIS A 88 4.77 7.46 17.37
C HIS A 88 4.97 8.10 16.00
N GLN A 89 4.39 9.27 15.79
CA GLN A 89 4.61 10.02 14.59
C GLN A 89 6.01 10.63 14.69
N GLU A 90 6.96 10.10 13.92
CA GLU A 90 8.24 10.78 13.73
C GLU A 90 7.97 12.18 13.16
N LEU A 91 8.64 13.16 13.74
CA LEU A 91 8.51 14.54 13.31
C LEU A 91 9.01 14.65 11.88
N ASN A 92 8.16 15.17 10.99
CA ASN A 92 8.55 15.40 9.61
C ASN A 92 9.73 16.39 9.59
N GLN A 93 10.91 15.91 9.23
CA GLN A 93 12.13 16.72 9.16
C GLN A 93 12.01 17.91 8.20
N HIS A 94 11.05 17.87 7.26
CA HIS A 94 10.79 18.95 6.31
C HIS A 94 9.73 19.95 6.81
N ASP A 95 9.14 19.74 7.98
CA ASP A 95 8.26 20.72 8.61
C ASP A 95 9.12 21.72 9.40
N MET A 96 9.20 22.97 8.92
CA MET A 96 10.01 24.03 9.54
C MET A 96 9.65 24.29 11.01
N LEU A 97 8.44 23.88 11.43
CA LEU A 97 7.95 24.02 12.81
C LEU A 97 8.02 22.69 13.59
N ALA A 98 8.64 21.64 13.06
CA ALA A 98 8.76 20.33 13.70
C ALA A 98 9.32 20.42 15.14
N HIS A 99 10.27 21.33 15.38
CA HIS A 99 10.89 21.56 16.70
C HIS A 99 9.92 22.11 17.77
N THR A 100 8.78 22.67 17.37
CA THR A 100 7.73 23.17 18.28
C THR A 100 6.65 22.13 18.58
N LYS A 101 6.61 21.04 17.79
CA LYS A 101 5.61 19.98 17.93
C LYS A 101 6.21 18.87 18.79
N SER A 102 5.69 18.66 20.01
CA SER A 102 5.99 17.45 20.77
C SER A 102 5.44 16.25 19.99
N GLY A 103 6.25 15.22 19.75
CA GLY A 103 5.88 14.05 18.96
C GLY A 103 4.47 13.54 19.29
N SER A 104 3.54 13.68 18.35
CA SER A 104 2.15 13.30 18.55
C SER A 104 1.96 11.82 18.29
N ASN A 105 1.22 11.14 19.16
CA ASN A 105 0.81 9.76 18.91
C ASN A 105 -0.39 9.77 17.96
N ARG A 106 -0.24 9.11 16.81
CA ARG A 106 -1.38 8.89 15.91
C ARG A 106 -2.05 7.58 16.29
N THR A 107 -3.28 7.67 16.78
CA THR A 107 -4.15 6.51 16.96
C THR A 107 -4.68 6.07 15.61
N TYR A 108 -4.53 4.80 15.27
CA TYR A 108 -5.13 4.20 14.08
C TYR A 108 -6.01 3.02 14.48
N GLU A 109 -7.11 2.83 13.75
CA GLU A 109 -7.96 1.66 13.89
C GLU A 109 -7.63 0.66 12.78
N ALA A 110 -7.32 -0.57 13.17
CA ALA A 110 -7.13 -1.69 12.26
C ALA A 110 -8.25 -2.70 12.49
N SER A 111 -8.94 -3.08 11.41
CA SER A 111 -9.91 -4.18 11.44
C SER A 111 -9.20 -5.50 11.72
N ASN A 112 -9.78 -6.35 12.58
CA ASN A 112 -9.25 -7.67 12.90
C ASN A 112 -9.01 -8.52 11.66
N ILE A 113 -9.93 -8.50 10.68
CA ILE A 113 -9.76 -9.23 9.41
C ILE A 113 -8.45 -8.84 8.70
N MET A 114 -8.14 -7.54 8.64
CA MET A 114 -6.91 -7.06 7.99
C MET A 114 -5.63 -7.40 8.77
N ARG A 115 -5.75 -7.76 10.06
CA ARG A 115 -4.62 -8.21 10.88
C ARG A 115 -4.25 -9.67 10.65
N VAL A 116 -5.18 -10.48 10.15
CA VAL A 116 -4.93 -11.89 9.80
C VAL A 116 -3.91 -11.99 8.66
N PHE A 117 -3.91 -11.01 7.76
CA PHE A 117 -2.94 -10.95 6.66
C PHE A 117 -1.52 -10.68 7.19
N PRO A 118 -0.52 -11.49 6.81
CA PRO A 118 0.85 -11.27 7.24
C PRO A 118 1.35 -9.87 6.83
N LYS A 119 2.18 -9.27 7.68
CA LYS A 119 2.74 -7.93 7.44
C LYS A 119 3.91 -7.95 6.46
N LYS A 120 4.65 -9.06 6.41
CA LYS A 120 5.83 -9.21 5.58
C LYS A 120 5.52 -10.25 4.52
N GLU A 121 5.59 -9.83 3.27
CA GLU A 121 5.63 -10.75 2.15
C GLU A 121 6.99 -11.47 2.19
N ASN A 122 6.98 -12.81 2.14
CA ASN A 122 8.20 -13.61 1.98
C ASN A 122 8.69 -13.50 0.52
N THR A 123 8.94 -12.28 0.05
CA THR A 123 9.47 -12.03 -1.28
C THR A 123 10.90 -12.59 -1.35
N PRO A 124 11.17 -13.57 -2.22
CA PRO A 124 12.53 -14.11 -2.39
C PRO A 124 13.52 -13.00 -2.71
N ALA A 125 14.76 -13.12 -2.25
CA ALA A 125 15.79 -12.09 -2.41
C ALA A 125 15.99 -11.67 -3.88
N HIS A 126 15.79 -12.59 -4.83
CA HIS A 126 15.92 -12.31 -6.26
C HIS A 126 14.78 -11.47 -6.85
N LYS A 127 13.58 -11.44 -6.23
CA LYS A 127 12.41 -10.63 -6.64
C LYS A 127 12.37 -9.26 -5.97
N LYS A 128 13.23 -8.99 -4.99
CA LYS A 128 13.32 -7.68 -4.35
C LYS A 128 13.83 -6.65 -5.35
N LEU A 129 13.36 -5.41 -5.22
CA LEU A 129 13.88 -4.26 -5.96
C LEU A 129 15.40 -4.19 -5.80
N LYS A 130 16.11 -4.29 -6.92
CA LYS A 130 17.57 -4.17 -6.97
C LYS A 130 17.92 -2.77 -7.48
N PRO A 131 18.68 -1.97 -6.73
CA PRO A 131 19.14 -0.69 -7.25
C PRO A 131 20.01 -0.91 -8.49
N MET A 132 19.99 0.06 -9.40
CA MET A 132 20.81 0.02 -10.60
C MET A 132 22.30 0.08 -10.21
N HIS A 133 23.09 -0.90 -10.65
CA HIS A 133 24.54 -0.91 -10.42
C HIS A 133 25.20 0.22 -11.24
N PRO A 134 26.33 0.82 -10.78
CA PRO A 134 27.01 1.89 -11.51
C PRO A 134 27.34 1.55 -12.98
N GLU A 135 27.71 0.30 -13.25
CA GLU A 135 27.97 -0.20 -14.61
C GLU A 135 26.70 -0.16 -15.49
N HIS A 136 25.56 -0.54 -14.93
CA HIS A 136 24.28 -0.46 -15.63
C HIS A 136 23.82 1.00 -15.81
N LYS A 137 24.18 1.90 -14.88
CA LYS A 137 23.90 3.34 -15.02
C LYS A 137 24.67 3.94 -16.20
N ALA A 138 25.91 3.51 -16.43
CA ALA A 138 26.69 3.95 -17.59
C ALA A 138 26.03 3.54 -18.92
N LEU A 139 25.61 2.27 -19.04
CA LEU A 139 24.89 1.77 -20.22
C LEU A 139 23.53 2.45 -20.42
N PHE A 140 22.81 2.69 -19.32
CA PHE A 140 21.55 3.43 -19.35
C PHE A 140 21.76 4.85 -19.90
N ASN A 141 22.78 5.57 -19.41
CA ASN A 141 23.10 6.92 -19.86
C ASN A 141 23.50 6.97 -21.34
N GLU A 142 24.27 5.99 -21.82
CA GLU A 142 24.61 5.86 -23.23
C GLU A 142 23.34 5.72 -24.09
N HIS A 143 22.42 4.83 -23.71
CA HIS A 143 21.17 4.66 -24.43
C HIS A 143 20.29 5.92 -24.38
N VAL A 144 20.22 6.57 -23.22
CA VAL A 144 19.43 7.79 -23.00
C VAL A 144 19.86 8.93 -23.92
N THR A 145 21.16 9.06 -24.25
CA THR A 145 21.65 10.08 -25.21
C THR A 145 21.17 9.87 -26.65
N SER A 146 20.74 8.66 -27.02
CA SER A 146 20.24 8.35 -28.36
C SER A 146 18.75 8.69 -28.54
N LEU A 147 18.04 8.99 -27.44
CA LEU A 147 16.62 9.27 -27.43
C LEU A 147 16.32 10.73 -27.78
N PRO A 148 15.06 11.08 -28.12
CA PRO A 148 14.65 12.47 -28.28
C PRO A 148 14.96 13.30 -27.03
N LYS A 149 15.39 14.56 -27.21
CA LYS A 149 15.85 15.45 -26.13
C LYS A 149 14.87 15.56 -24.95
N SER A 150 13.57 15.54 -25.20
CA SER A 150 12.54 15.59 -24.15
C SER A 150 12.57 14.33 -23.28
N THR A 151 12.70 13.17 -23.91
CA THR A 151 12.75 11.86 -23.27
C THR A 151 14.09 11.68 -22.53
N GLU A 152 15.18 12.15 -23.14
CA GLU A 152 16.51 12.18 -22.52
C GLU A 152 16.48 12.97 -21.20
N LEU A 153 15.92 14.18 -21.23
CA LEU A 153 15.80 15.05 -20.06
C LEU A 153 14.99 14.39 -18.94
N ILE A 154 13.82 13.82 -19.26
CA ILE A 154 12.96 13.13 -18.28
C ILE A 154 13.71 11.99 -17.61
N TYR A 155 14.38 11.13 -18.38
CA TYR A 155 15.10 9.98 -17.83
C TYR A 155 16.26 10.39 -16.92
N ARG A 156 17.01 11.43 -17.29
CA ARG A 156 18.09 11.96 -16.45
C ARG A 156 17.55 12.55 -15.14
N LEU A 157 16.50 13.36 -15.21
CA LEU A 157 15.87 13.94 -14.03
C LEU A 157 15.34 12.85 -13.08
N CYS A 158 14.69 11.81 -13.60
CA CYS A 158 14.25 10.67 -12.80
C CYS A 158 15.43 9.90 -12.17
N ALA A 159 16.52 9.72 -12.90
CA ALA A 159 17.68 8.95 -12.43
C ALA A 159 18.53 9.70 -11.39
N ASP A 160 18.64 11.03 -11.49
CA ASP A 160 19.50 11.83 -10.62
C ASP A 160 18.73 12.45 -9.45
N ALA A 161 17.48 12.89 -9.64
CA ALA A 161 16.66 13.48 -8.57
C ALA A 161 15.61 12.52 -7.98
N GLY A 162 15.47 11.31 -8.52
CA GLY A 162 14.52 10.30 -8.00
C GLY A 162 13.05 10.67 -8.18
N LEU A 163 12.72 11.51 -9.18
CA LEU A 163 11.36 11.98 -9.44
C LEU A 163 10.40 10.82 -9.70
N ARG A 164 9.16 10.95 -9.18
CA ARG A 164 8.05 10.07 -9.59
C ARG A 164 7.67 10.40 -11.04
N ILE A 165 7.14 9.39 -11.74
CA ILE A 165 6.68 9.56 -13.13
C ILE A 165 5.69 10.73 -13.25
N ASP A 166 4.78 10.85 -12.29
CA ASP A 166 3.78 11.91 -12.27
C ASP A 166 4.40 13.31 -12.07
N GLU A 167 5.48 13.40 -11.29
CA GLU A 167 6.21 14.65 -11.06
C GLU A 167 7.01 15.06 -12.31
N ALA A 168 7.62 14.09 -13.00
CA ALA A 168 8.45 14.34 -14.18
C ALA A 168 7.65 14.86 -15.38
N ILE A 169 6.37 14.46 -15.52
CA ILE A 169 5.50 14.89 -16.63
C ILE A 169 4.76 16.21 -16.33
N HIS A 170 4.56 16.53 -15.05
CA HIS A 170 3.85 17.75 -14.63
C HIS A 170 4.80 18.86 -14.15
N PHE A 171 6.09 18.73 -14.44
CA PHE A 171 7.08 19.67 -13.94
C PHE A 171 6.80 21.10 -14.45
N PRO A 172 6.56 22.08 -13.57
CA PRO A 172 6.26 23.45 -13.98
C PRO A 172 7.51 24.10 -14.59
N ALA A 173 7.44 24.44 -15.88
CA ALA A 173 8.55 25.06 -16.61
C ALA A 173 9.02 26.40 -16.00
N HIS A 174 8.14 27.09 -15.25
CA HIS A 174 8.45 28.38 -14.64
C HIS A 174 9.27 28.26 -13.34
N ASP A 175 9.47 27.06 -12.79
CA ASP A 175 10.24 26.84 -11.57
C ASP A 175 11.68 26.40 -11.86
N ILE A 176 11.99 26.07 -13.12
CA ILE A 176 13.33 25.72 -13.57
C ILE A 176 14.24 26.96 -13.46
N GLY A 177 15.25 26.88 -12.59
CA GLY A 177 16.28 27.92 -12.43
C GLY A 177 15.85 29.15 -11.63
N LYS A 178 14.68 29.14 -10.97
CA LYS A 178 14.26 30.22 -10.06
C LYS A 178 14.93 30.15 -8.69
N ALA A 179 15.30 28.96 -8.26
CA ALA A 179 15.98 28.77 -7.01
C ALA A 179 17.47 29.06 -7.20
N ASP A 180 17.95 30.08 -6.50
CA ASP A 180 19.35 30.44 -6.45
C ASP A 180 20.06 29.51 -5.45
N TYR A 181 20.88 28.61 -5.97
CA TYR A 181 21.69 27.67 -5.17
C TYR A 181 23.17 28.07 -5.17
N SER A 182 23.50 29.30 -5.54
CA SER A 182 24.89 29.78 -5.67
C SER A 182 25.71 29.63 -4.38
N ASP A 183 25.04 29.64 -3.22
CA ASP A 183 25.68 29.58 -1.89
C ASP A 183 25.70 28.15 -1.28
N LEU A 184 25.29 27.12 -2.02
CA LEU A 184 25.27 25.74 -1.53
C LEU A 184 26.44 24.93 -2.13
N ASP A 185 27.36 24.50 -1.26
CA ASP A 185 28.52 23.65 -1.61
C ASP A 185 28.11 22.28 -2.22
N SER A 186 26.86 21.86 -2.02
CA SER A 186 26.25 20.76 -2.77
C SER A 186 24.75 21.01 -2.97
N VAL A 187 24.28 20.78 -4.19
CA VAL A 187 22.83 20.75 -4.50
C VAL A 187 22.23 19.52 -3.80
N PRO A 188 21.12 19.67 -3.04
CA PRO A 188 20.46 18.56 -2.36
C PRO A 188 19.91 17.50 -3.31
#